data_AF-F7JIA9-F1
#
_entry.id   AF-F7JIA9-F1
#
_cell.length_a   1.000
_cell.length_b   1.000
_cell.length_c   1.000
_cell.angle_alpha   90.00
_cell.angle_beta   90.00
_cell.angle_gamma   90.00
#
_symmetry.space_group_name_H-M   'P 1'
#
loop_
_entity.id
_entity.type
_entity.pdbx_description
1 polymer ?
#
loop_
_entity_poly.entity_id
_entity_poly.type
_entity_poly.pdbx_seq_one_letter_code
_entity_poly.pdbx_strand_id
1 'polypeptide(L)'
;MCSELDLETAEAKFAIVSEKGTSIAEAAIVESFCHAVTKTGMIRVSASADSFRVKLEHPDFGRPEEEEEQVYDPMHREISQGSLKKLHYPEAESGMRTVSEMTENGSLRKFQFFWFTQKVDAAFSYGIVVGKTEDRESTEVFYRIVTSEDGDDWLQDAIDALRSELGDGYEKCRIAHRAWWTAYWKKSRIRVPDPMFEKQWYLTNYLFASCSRKGEYPMPLQGVWTADDGKLPPWKGDYHNDLNTHLSYTHFYKANHLEEGESFLDFLWAQKDAAKQFAEKFYQTKGICLPGVMTIDGKPLGGWPMYSLSPTHQIWLCQSFDLYYRYTGDRTFLRERA
;
A
#
# COMPACT_ATOMS: atom_id res chain seq x y z
N MET A 1 0.78 13.97 22.99
CA MET A 1 0.05 13.82 21.72
C MET A 1 -1.08 12.82 21.93
N CYS A 2 -2.30 13.17 21.55
CA CYS A 2 -3.42 12.23 21.48
C CYS A 2 -3.53 11.81 20.01
N SER A 3 -3.30 10.54 19.70
CA SER A 3 -3.53 9.95 18.38
C SER A 3 -4.53 8.81 18.53
N GLU A 4 -5.44 8.73 17.57
CA GLU A 4 -6.51 7.76 17.52
C GLU A 4 -6.60 7.21 16.09
N LEU A 5 -6.87 5.91 15.98
CA LEU A 5 -7.27 5.24 14.74
C LEU A 5 -8.59 4.55 15.02
N ASP A 6 -9.65 4.98 14.36
CA ASP A 6 -10.94 4.33 14.41
C ASP A 6 -10.97 3.20 13.36
N LEU A 7 -11.02 1.95 13.83
CA LEU A 7 -11.05 0.76 12.96
C LEU A 7 -12.39 0.60 12.22
N GLU A 8 -13.48 1.18 12.73
CA GLU A 8 -14.80 1.07 12.08
C GLU A 8 -14.87 1.96 10.83
N THR A 9 -14.22 3.12 10.89
CA THR A 9 -14.22 4.10 9.80
C THR A 9 -12.92 4.15 9.03
N ALA A 10 -11.83 3.57 9.54
CA ALA A 10 -10.46 3.65 9.02
C ALA A 10 -9.89 5.08 8.96
N GLU A 11 -10.28 5.89 9.93
CA GLU A 11 -9.87 7.29 10.02
C GLU A 11 -8.91 7.48 11.19
N ALA A 12 -7.80 8.14 10.90
CA ALA A 12 -6.82 8.54 11.89
C ALA A 12 -7.04 10.01 12.28
N LYS A 13 -6.89 10.31 13.57
CA LYS A 13 -6.95 11.67 14.11
C LYS A 13 -5.82 11.89 15.11
N PHE A 14 -5.10 12.99 15.00
CA PHE A 14 -4.10 13.36 15.99
C PHE A 14 -3.94 14.87 16.13
N ALA A 15 -3.46 15.31 17.31
CA ALA A 15 -3.22 16.72 17.61
C ALA A 15 -1.72 17.05 17.55
N ILE A 16 -1.36 18.05 16.75
CA ILE A 16 -0.02 18.67 16.72
C ILE A 16 -0.03 19.88 17.65
N VAL A 17 0.86 19.89 18.64
CA VAL A 17 1.01 21.00 19.59
C VAL A 17 2.32 21.73 19.27
N SER A 18 2.25 23.05 19.08
CA SER A 18 3.44 23.88 18.87
C SER A 18 4.34 23.88 20.11
N GLU A 19 5.64 23.64 19.94
CA GLU A 19 6.63 23.67 21.02
C GLU A 19 6.79 25.06 21.68
N LYS A 20 6.29 26.13 21.04
CA LYS A 20 6.49 27.52 21.49
C LYS A 20 5.41 28.08 22.44
N GLY A 21 4.40 27.30 22.83
CA GLY A 21 3.32 27.79 23.69
C GLY A 21 2.90 26.77 24.74
N THR A 22 3.12 27.09 26.01
CA THR A 22 2.67 26.33 27.20
C THR A 22 1.15 26.32 27.40
N SER A 23 0.36 26.61 26.36
CA SER A 23 -1.11 26.50 26.39
C SER A 23 -1.58 25.49 25.36
N ILE A 24 -2.39 24.54 25.79
CA ILE A 24 -3.04 23.48 24.98
C ILE A 24 -4.00 24.09 23.90
N ALA A 25 -4.20 25.41 23.90
CA ALA A 25 -5.23 26.10 23.11
C ALA A 25 -4.92 26.29 21.61
N GLU A 26 -3.69 26.00 21.14
CA GLU A 26 -3.29 26.18 19.73
C GLU A 26 -2.86 24.84 19.08
N ALA A 27 -3.55 23.75 19.39
CA ALA A 27 -3.29 22.47 18.75
C ALA A 27 -3.95 22.38 17.38
N ALA A 28 -3.17 22.17 16.32
CA ALA A 28 -3.70 21.82 15.00
C ALA A 28 -4.16 20.35 15.02
N ILE A 29 -5.40 20.10 14.62
CA ILE A 29 -5.95 18.76 14.49
C ILE A 29 -5.69 18.27 13.08
N VAL A 30 -5.09 17.09 12.97
CA VAL A 30 -4.91 16.37 11.72
C VAL A 30 -5.87 15.21 11.68
N GLU A 31 -6.64 15.11 10.60
CA GLU A 31 -7.50 13.99 10.27
C GLU A 31 -7.03 13.39 8.95
N SER A 32 -6.95 12.07 8.86
CA SER A 32 -6.41 11.39 7.69
C SER A 32 -7.08 10.05 7.43
N PHE A 33 -7.28 9.72 6.16
CA PHE A 33 -7.65 8.38 5.71
C PHE A 33 -7.14 8.10 4.30
N CYS A 34 -6.92 6.83 3.99
CA CYS A 34 -6.80 6.37 2.60
C CYS A 34 -8.20 6.04 2.10
N HIS A 35 -8.67 6.74 1.05
CA HIS A 35 -10.04 6.56 0.57
C HIS A 35 -10.24 5.10 0.13
N ALA A 36 -11.35 4.49 0.52
CA ALA A 36 -11.52 3.03 0.35
C ALA A 36 -12.06 2.65 -1.04
N VAL A 37 -12.18 3.63 -1.94
CA VAL A 37 -12.86 3.52 -3.23
C VAL A 37 -12.03 4.24 -4.28
N THR A 38 -11.60 5.45 -3.97
CA THR A 38 -10.64 6.17 -4.79
C THR A 38 -9.22 5.84 -4.33
N LYS A 39 -8.26 5.78 -5.26
CA LYS A 39 -6.85 5.46 -4.96
C LYS A 39 -6.11 6.66 -4.32
N THR A 40 -6.80 7.43 -3.49
CA THR A 40 -6.35 8.74 -2.98
C THR A 40 -6.24 8.72 -1.47
N GLY A 41 -5.08 9.10 -0.95
CA GLY A 41 -4.90 9.44 0.46
C GLY A 41 -5.30 10.88 0.73
N MET A 42 -5.95 11.13 1.85
CA MET A 42 -6.56 12.42 2.17
C MET A 42 -6.20 12.84 3.58
N ILE A 43 -5.69 14.05 3.71
CA ILE A 43 -5.33 14.67 4.99
C ILE A 43 -6.05 16.02 5.07
N ARG A 44 -6.67 16.29 6.22
CA ARG A 44 -7.16 17.60 6.59
C ARG A 44 -6.45 18.08 7.85
N VAL A 45 -6.00 19.33 7.84
CA VAL A 45 -5.39 19.98 8.98
C VAL A 45 -6.24 21.19 9.37
N SER A 46 -6.65 21.29 10.63
CA SER A 46 -7.37 22.45 11.18
C SER A 46 -6.40 23.62 11.47
N ALA A 47 -5.69 24.04 10.44
CA ALA A 47 -4.69 25.10 10.50
C ALA A 47 -4.80 25.96 9.24
N SER A 48 -4.66 27.27 9.44
CA SER A 48 -4.60 28.25 8.35
C SER A 48 -3.32 28.11 7.52
N ALA A 49 -3.36 28.62 6.29
CA ALA A 49 -2.24 28.60 5.32
C ALA A 49 -0.90 29.08 5.89
N ASP A 50 -0.91 30.08 6.77
CA ASP A 50 0.31 30.67 7.34
C ASP A 50 0.93 29.80 8.45
N SER A 51 0.16 28.86 8.99
CA SER A 51 0.54 28.02 10.13
C SER A 51 0.95 26.59 9.75
N PHE A 52 0.74 26.18 8.50
CA PHE A 52 1.01 24.81 8.05
C PHE A 52 1.64 24.76 6.65
N ARG A 53 2.69 23.95 6.49
CA ARG A 53 3.37 23.74 5.21
C ARG A 53 3.48 22.26 4.91
N VAL A 54 3.24 21.92 3.65
CA VAL A 54 3.49 20.60 3.09
C VAL A 54 4.77 20.64 2.26
N LYS A 55 5.60 19.61 2.40
CA LYS A 55 6.74 19.35 1.53
C LYS A 55 6.65 17.89 1.08
N LEU A 56 6.82 17.67 -0.21
CA LEU A 56 6.99 16.32 -0.77
C LEU A 56 8.49 16.05 -0.92
N GLU A 57 8.93 14.94 -0.35
CA GLU A 57 10.32 14.49 -0.41
C GLU A 57 10.34 13.15 -1.15
N HIS A 58 11.26 13.02 -2.11
CA HIS A 58 11.50 11.74 -2.78
C HIS A 58 12.53 10.93 -1.99
N PRO A 59 12.52 9.59 -2.09
CA PRO A 59 13.54 8.77 -1.47
C PRO A 59 14.94 9.13 -1.98
N ASP A 60 15.93 8.90 -1.13
CA ASP A 60 17.33 9.18 -1.43
C ASP A 60 18.05 7.89 -1.85
N PHE A 61 17.93 7.55 -3.14
CA PHE A 61 18.59 6.40 -3.76
C PHE A 61 20.10 6.62 -3.97
N GLY A 62 20.83 5.56 -4.27
CA GLY A 62 22.28 5.63 -4.51
C GLY A 62 22.60 6.17 -5.89
N ARG A 63 23.81 6.68 -6.07
CA ARG A 63 24.29 7.09 -7.40
C ARG A 63 25.01 5.93 -8.09
N PRO A 64 24.94 5.80 -9.43
CA PRO A 64 25.62 4.72 -10.16
C PRO A 64 27.13 4.59 -9.90
N GLU A 65 27.77 5.68 -9.44
CA GLU A 65 29.20 5.80 -9.18
C GLU A 65 29.58 5.46 -7.71
N GLU A 66 28.60 5.23 -6.84
CA GLU A 66 28.82 4.90 -5.43
C GLU A 66 28.97 3.37 -5.26
N GLU A 67 30.15 2.92 -4.81
CA GLU A 67 30.34 1.55 -4.33
C GLU A 67 30.14 1.50 -2.82
N GLU A 68 29.37 0.51 -2.33
CA GLU A 68 29.10 0.35 -0.90
C GLU A 68 29.58 -1.03 -0.40
N GLU A 69 30.27 -1.07 0.73
CA GLU A 69 30.73 -2.31 1.36
C GLU A 69 29.64 -2.94 2.25
N GLN A 70 29.41 -4.25 2.11
CA GLN A 70 28.58 -4.98 3.08
C GLN A 70 29.35 -5.17 4.40
N VAL A 71 28.97 -4.43 5.42
CA VAL A 71 29.55 -4.57 6.76
C VAL A 71 28.77 -5.61 7.56
N TYR A 72 29.44 -6.71 7.92
CA TYR A 72 28.97 -7.64 8.95
C TYR A 72 29.28 -7.05 10.33
N ASP A 73 28.28 -6.93 11.20
CA ASP A 73 28.50 -6.57 12.61
C ASP A 73 28.72 -7.85 13.44
N PRO A 74 29.96 -8.16 13.84
CA PRO A 74 30.25 -9.37 14.63
C PRO A 74 29.72 -9.29 16.06
N MET A 75 29.44 -8.10 16.59
CA MET A 75 28.98 -7.89 17.96
C MET A 75 27.49 -8.23 18.10
N HIS A 76 26.69 -7.87 17.10
CA HIS A 76 25.25 -8.18 17.04
C HIS A 76 24.93 -9.41 16.19
N ARG A 77 25.93 -9.97 15.47
CA ARG A 77 25.77 -11.04 14.47
C ARG A 77 24.74 -10.67 13.39
N GLU A 78 24.71 -9.40 13.04
CA GLU A 78 23.77 -8.85 12.07
C GLU A 78 24.47 -8.61 10.73
N ILE A 79 23.80 -8.99 9.66
CA ILE A 79 24.12 -8.56 8.31
C ILE A 79 23.24 -7.34 8.04
N SER A 80 23.83 -6.24 7.56
CA SER A 80 23.06 -5.02 7.31
C SER A 80 21.85 -5.28 6.41
N GLN A 81 20.67 -4.86 6.88
CA GLN A 81 19.49 -4.76 6.01
C GLN A 81 19.86 -3.74 4.93
N GLY A 82 19.77 -4.15 3.66
CA GLY A 82 20.35 -3.34 2.58
C GLY A 82 19.79 -1.93 2.55
N SER A 83 20.63 -0.93 2.34
CA SER A 83 20.22 0.47 2.20
C SER A 83 19.46 0.68 0.88
N LEU A 84 18.54 1.66 0.83
CA LEU A 84 18.01 2.17 -0.45
C LEU A 84 19.13 2.74 -1.33
N LYS A 85 20.27 3.11 -0.72
CA LYS A 85 21.50 3.48 -1.45
C LYS A 85 22.06 2.37 -2.33
N LYS A 86 21.64 1.11 -2.15
CA LYS A 86 21.99 0.00 -3.07
C LYS A 86 21.23 0.06 -4.40
N LEU A 87 20.17 0.86 -4.49
CA LEU A 87 19.38 1.03 -5.70
C LEU A 87 19.89 2.28 -6.41
N HIS A 88 20.51 2.11 -7.58
CA HIS A 88 21.16 3.19 -8.31
C HIS A 88 20.24 3.79 -9.38
N TYR A 89 19.11 4.33 -8.94
CA TYR A 89 18.14 4.94 -9.84
C TYR A 89 18.58 6.36 -10.26
N PRO A 90 18.17 6.84 -11.45
CA PRO A 90 18.35 8.25 -11.84
C PRO A 90 17.72 9.21 -10.83
N GLU A 91 18.14 10.48 -10.83
CA GLU A 91 17.51 11.49 -9.98
C GLU A 91 16.01 11.65 -10.30
N ALA A 92 15.21 11.87 -9.25
CA ALA A 92 13.78 12.09 -9.39
C ALA A 92 13.50 13.44 -10.05
N GLU A 93 12.53 13.46 -10.98
CA GLU A 93 12.06 14.68 -11.62
C GLU A 93 10.90 15.27 -10.82
N SER A 94 10.98 16.54 -10.46
CA SER A 94 9.94 17.22 -9.67
C SER A 94 9.20 18.28 -10.49
N GLY A 95 7.92 18.47 -10.20
CA GLY A 95 7.09 19.50 -10.84
C GLY A 95 6.09 20.13 -9.90
N MET A 96 5.60 21.31 -10.28
CA MET A 96 4.57 22.04 -9.56
C MET A 96 3.69 22.84 -10.52
N ARG A 97 2.39 22.90 -10.21
CA ARG A 97 1.38 23.67 -10.95
C ARG A 97 0.41 24.30 -9.96
N THR A 98 -0.11 25.48 -10.29
CA THR A 98 -1.20 26.11 -9.54
C THR A 98 -2.35 26.41 -10.49
N VAL A 99 -3.57 26.14 -10.04
CA VAL A 99 -4.81 26.43 -10.76
C VAL A 99 -5.73 27.21 -9.83
N SER A 100 -6.39 28.24 -10.36
CA SER A 100 -7.40 29.01 -9.61
C SER A 100 -8.74 28.89 -10.31
N GLU A 101 -9.79 28.63 -9.55
CA GLU A 101 -11.15 28.41 -10.05
C GLU A 101 -12.16 29.23 -9.26
N MET A 102 -13.23 29.63 -9.93
CA MET A 102 -14.36 30.28 -9.27
C MET A 102 -15.30 29.22 -8.71
N THR A 103 -15.57 29.26 -7.41
CA THR A 103 -16.56 28.41 -6.75
C THR A 103 -17.98 28.88 -7.08
N GLU A 104 -18.98 28.04 -6.83
CA GLU A 104 -20.40 28.36 -7.06
C GLU A 104 -20.86 29.61 -6.31
N ASN A 105 -20.25 29.92 -5.17
CA ASN A 105 -20.53 31.12 -4.37
C ASN A 105 -19.73 32.36 -4.82
N GLY A 106 -19.04 32.30 -5.96
CA GLY A 106 -18.29 33.42 -6.53
C GLY A 106 -16.96 33.73 -5.84
N SER A 107 -16.45 32.83 -5.01
CA SER A 107 -15.12 32.97 -4.40
C SER A 107 -14.05 32.32 -5.27
N LEU A 108 -12.82 32.84 -5.24
CA LEU A 108 -11.70 32.21 -5.93
C LEU A 108 -11.09 31.14 -5.02
N ARG A 109 -11.12 29.87 -5.46
CA ARG A 109 -10.42 28.75 -4.80
C ARG A 109 -9.14 28.43 -5.55
N LYS A 110 -8.06 28.25 -4.79
CA LYS A 110 -6.73 27.93 -5.32
C LYS A 110 -6.40 26.48 -5.05
N PHE A 111 -5.90 25.79 -6.07
CA PHE A 111 -5.39 24.44 -6.00
C PHE A 111 -3.90 24.46 -6.38
N GLN A 112 -3.07 23.87 -5.53
CA GLN A 112 -1.64 23.69 -5.78
C GLN A 112 -1.38 22.21 -5.97
N PHE A 113 -0.73 21.85 -7.06
CA PHE A 113 -0.30 20.48 -7.35
C PHE A 113 1.21 20.45 -7.40
N PHE A 114 1.83 19.48 -6.74
CA PHE A 114 3.26 19.25 -6.81
C PHE A 114 3.52 17.74 -6.74
N TRP A 115 4.57 17.31 -7.43
CA TRP A 115 4.84 15.89 -7.60
C TRP A 115 6.32 15.63 -7.78
N PHE A 116 6.71 14.38 -7.63
CA PHE A 116 7.92 13.86 -8.24
C PHE A 116 7.61 12.56 -9.01
N THR A 117 8.45 12.27 -10.00
CA THR A 117 8.48 10.99 -10.72
C THR A 117 9.86 10.39 -10.62
N GLN A 118 9.92 9.10 -10.30
CA GLN A 118 11.13 8.32 -10.16
C GLN A 118 11.16 7.24 -11.24
N LYS A 119 12.13 7.35 -12.15
CA LYS A 119 12.43 6.29 -13.10
C LYS A 119 13.15 5.15 -12.39
N VAL A 120 12.69 3.92 -12.58
CA VAL A 120 13.29 2.72 -11.96
C VAL A 120 14.12 1.97 -12.98
N ASP A 121 13.57 1.75 -14.18
CA ASP A 121 14.28 1.16 -15.30
C ASP A 121 13.77 1.69 -16.65
N ALA A 122 14.05 0.98 -17.75
CA ALA A 122 13.63 1.40 -19.09
C ALA A 122 12.11 1.32 -19.32
N ALA A 123 11.41 0.47 -18.59
CA ALA A 123 9.99 0.16 -18.77
C ALA A 123 9.11 0.68 -17.62
N PHE A 124 9.68 0.93 -16.44
CA PHE A 124 8.91 1.29 -15.24
C PHE A 124 9.35 2.61 -14.60
N SER A 125 8.36 3.43 -14.26
CA SER A 125 8.48 4.62 -13.42
C SER A 125 7.32 4.66 -12.43
N TYR A 126 7.53 5.30 -11.28
CA TYR A 126 6.45 5.66 -10.36
C TYR A 126 6.48 7.15 -10.04
N GLY A 127 5.41 7.67 -9.45
CA GLY A 127 5.35 9.03 -8.97
C GLY A 127 4.38 9.21 -7.82
N ILE A 128 4.60 10.26 -7.05
CA ILE A 128 3.68 10.72 -6.03
C ILE A 128 3.20 12.11 -6.43
N VAL A 129 1.89 12.24 -6.59
CA VAL A 129 1.24 13.52 -6.89
C VAL A 129 0.48 13.98 -5.67
N VAL A 130 0.70 15.24 -5.28
CA VAL A 130 0.03 15.86 -4.15
C VAL A 130 -0.74 17.08 -4.67
N GLY A 131 -2.02 17.15 -4.31
CA GLY A 131 -2.88 18.30 -4.48
C GLY A 131 -3.17 18.94 -3.12
N LYS A 132 -3.14 20.27 -3.05
CA LYS A 132 -3.40 21.05 -1.85
C LYS A 132 -4.40 22.17 -2.15
N THR A 133 -5.33 22.39 -1.24
CA THR A 133 -6.16 23.59 -1.19
C THR A 133 -6.32 24.05 0.26
N GLU A 134 -6.59 25.33 0.46
CA GLU A 134 -6.61 25.94 1.78
C GLU A 134 -7.65 27.05 1.86
N ASP A 135 -8.27 27.17 3.02
CA ASP A 135 -9.12 28.28 3.40
C ASP A 135 -8.63 28.91 4.72
N ARG A 136 -9.48 29.70 5.39
CA ARG A 136 -9.10 30.37 6.65
C ARG A 136 -9.00 29.43 7.85
N GLU A 137 -9.67 28.28 7.79
CA GLU A 137 -9.85 27.36 8.91
C GLU A 137 -9.10 26.04 8.71
N SER A 138 -8.87 25.64 7.46
CA SER A 138 -8.30 24.34 7.14
C SER A 138 -7.41 24.31 5.91
N THR A 139 -6.51 23.32 5.91
CA THR A 139 -5.73 22.91 4.75
C THR A 139 -6.09 21.46 4.41
N GLU A 140 -6.50 21.20 3.18
CA GLU A 140 -6.73 19.87 2.64
C GLU A 140 -5.56 19.46 1.73
N VAL A 141 -5.04 18.25 1.93
CA VAL A 141 -3.91 17.69 1.20
C VAL A 141 -4.27 16.29 0.73
N PHE A 142 -4.45 16.12 -0.57
CA PHE A 142 -4.80 14.85 -1.17
C PHE A 142 -3.60 14.35 -1.97
N TYR A 143 -3.34 13.05 -1.95
CA TYR A 143 -2.20 12.47 -2.65
C TYR A 143 -2.53 11.14 -3.32
N ARG A 144 -1.85 10.87 -4.43
CA ARG A 144 -1.93 9.61 -5.16
C ARG A 144 -0.54 9.09 -5.45
N ILE A 145 -0.40 7.77 -5.36
CA ILE A 145 0.76 7.03 -5.84
C ILE A 145 0.34 6.43 -7.18
N VAL A 146 1.14 6.66 -8.21
CA VAL A 146 0.84 6.24 -9.58
C VAL A 146 2.09 5.67 -10.25
N THR A 147 1.89 4.84 -11.26
CA THR A 147 2.97 4.20 -12.01
C THR A 147 2.77 4.37 -13.51
N SER A 148 3.83 4.13 -14.29
CA SER A 148 3.75 4.07 -15.75
C SER A 148 2.87 2.93 -16.27
N GLU A 149 2.40 2.03 -15.40
CA GLU A 149 1.43 0.98 -15.76
C GLU A 149 -0.03 1.45 -15.65
N ASP A 150 -0.30 2.62 -15.05
CA ASP A 150 -1.65 3.17 -14.91
C ASP A 150 -2.20 3.76 -16.23
N GLY A 151 -1.36 3.90 -17.27
CA GLY A 151 -1.73 4.43 -18.58
C GLY A 151 -0.67 5.38 -19.16
N ASP A 152 -0.85 5.80 -20.41
CA ASP A 152 0.11 6.68 -21.10
C ASP A 152 0.22 8.06 -20.43
N ASP A 153 -0.90 8.60 -19.93
CA ASP A 153 -1.01 9.93 -19.31
C ASP A 153 -1.11 9.87 -17.77
N TRP A 154 -0.61 8.79 -17.14
CA TRP A 154 -0.73 8.46 -15.71
C TRP A 154 -0.52 9.65 -14.74
N LEU A 155 0.45 10.53 -15.02
CA LEU A 155 0.72 11.71 -14.20
C LEU A 155 -0.39 12.78 -14.33
N GLN A 156 -0.84 13.06 -15.55
CA GLN A 156 -1.87 14.06 -15.80
C GLN A 156 -3.23 13.56 -15.31
N ASP A 157 -3.54 12.28 -15.51
CA ASP A 157 -4.74 11.62 -14.98
C ASP A 157 -4.80 11.70 -13.44
N ALA A 158 -3.67 11.53 -12.76
CA ALA A 158 -3.58 11.68 -11.31
C ALA A 158 -3.85 13.14 -10.86
N ILE A 159 -3.30 14.12 -11.56
CA ILE A 159 -3.53 15.54 -11.28
C ILE A 159 -5.02 15.89 -11.46
N ASP A 160 -5.64 15.42 -12.54
CA ASP A 160 -7.05 15.70 -12.83
C ASP A 160 -7.99 14.99 -11.85
N ALA A 161 -7.67 13.76 -11.44
CA ALA A 161 -8.40 13.06 -10.38
C ALA A 161 -8.32 13.82 -9.04
N LEU A 162 -7.11 14.23 -8.63
CA LEU A 162 -6.92 15.02 -7.41
C LEU A 162 -7.64 16.36 -7.48
N ARG A 163 -7.64 17.03 -8.63
CA ARG A 163 -8.36 18.28 -8.84
C ARG A 163 -9.86 18.09 -8.65
N SER A 164 -10.43 17.04 -9.23
CA SER A 164 -11.85 16.70 -9.07
C SER A 164 -12.19 16.42 -7.59
N GLU A 165 -11.39 15.60 -6.91
CA GLU A 165 -11.62 15.22 -5.51
C GLU A 165 -11.46 16.41 -4.55
N LEU A 166 -10.46 17.26 -4.76
CA LEU A 166 -10.31 18.50 -3.98
C LEU A 166 -11.48 19.48 -4.24
N GLY A 167 -12.01 19.49 -5.47
CA GLY A 167 -13.22 20.22 -5.81
C GLY A 167 -14.43 19.75 -4.99
N ASP A 168 -14.59 18.43 -4.84
CA ASP A 168 -15.61 17.81 -4.00
C ASP A 168 -15.43 18.07 -2.50
N GLY A 169 -14.18 18.17 -2.05
CA GLY A 169 -13.81 18.47 -0.66
C GLY A 169 -13.79 17.25 0.27
N TYR A 170 -13.06 17.37 1.38
CA TYR A 170 -12.75 16.24 2.27
C TYR A 170 -13.99 15.52 2.82
N GLU A 171 -15.00 16.28 3.28
CA GLU A 171 -16.19 15.67 3.89
C GLU A 171 -17.07 14.91 2.89
N LYS A 172 -17.14 15.37 1.63
CA LYS A 172 -17.90 14.66 0.59
C LYS A 172 -17.24 13.33 0.25
N CYS A 173 -15.92 13.32 0.08
CA CYS A 173 -15.14 12.10 -0.12
C CYS A 173 -15.26 11.14 1.08
N ARG A 174 -15.18 11.67 2.30
CA ARG A 174 -15.31 10.88 3.54
C ARG A 174 -16.61 10.09 3.63
N ILE A 175 -17.72 10.61 3.12
CA ILE A 175 -19.01 9.90 3.08
C ILE A 175 -18.90 8.60 2.28
N ALA A 176 -18.30 8.64 1.08
CA ALA A 176 -18.14 7.47 0.23
C ALA A 176 -17.15 6.45 0.84
N HIS A 177 -16.06 6.93 1.43
CA HIS A 177 -15.12 6.09 2.19
C HIS A 177 -15.79 5.35 3.35
N ARG A 178 -16.53 6.06 4.22
CA ARG A 178 -17.26 5.45 5.34
C ARG A 178 -18.35 4.49 4.89
N ALA A 179 -19.02 4.77 3.77
CA ALA A 179 -20.01 3.86 3.21
C ALA A 179 -19.39 2.52 2.81
N TRP A 180 -18.18 2.54 2.23
CA TRP A 180 -17.43 1.33 1.92
C TRP A 180 -17.07 0.53 3.18
N TRP A 181 -16.50 1.18 4.20
CA TRP A 181 -16.14 0.52 5.47
C TRP A 181 -17.36 -0.02 6.23
N THR A 182 -18.48 0.69 6.19
CA THR A 182 -19.75 0.21 6.73
C THR A 182 -20.20 -1.07 6.04
N ALA A 183 -20.07 -1.15 4.71
CA ALA A 183 -20.40 -2.35 3.95
C ALA A 183 -19.43 -3.50 4.26
N TYR A 184 -18.13 -3.22 4.41
CA TYR A 184 -17.12 -4.19 4.82
C TYR A 184 -17.47 -4.80 6.18
N TRP A 185 -17.65 -3.98 7.22
CA TRP A 185 -17.99 -4.44 8.57
C TRP A 185 -19.41 -4.98 8.73
N LYS A 186 -20.27 -4.86 7.72
CA LYS A 186 -21.58 -5.52 7.70
C LYS A 186 -21.46 -7.00 7.31
N LYS A 187 -20.38 -7.41 6.64
CA LYS A 187 -20.15 -8.81 6.23
C LYS A 187 -19.93 -9.71 7.45
N SER A 188 -19.20 -9.26 8.46
CA SER A 188 -19.00 -9.99 9.71
C SER A 188 -18.59 -9.08 10.87
N ARG A 189 -18.95 -9.50 12.09
CA ARG A 189 -18.51 -8.92 13.37
C ARG A 189 -18.47 -10.03 14.41
N ILE A 190 -17.60 -9.91 15.40
CA ILE A 190 -17.55 -10.83 16.53
C ILE A 190 -17.74 -10.10 17.85
N ARG A 191 -18.21 -10.84 18.86
CA ARG A 191 -18.14 -10.44 20.25
C ARG A 191 -17.61 -11.59 21.08
N VAL A 192 -16.51 -11.39 21.80
CA VAL A 192 -15.90 -12.42 22.65
C VAL A 192 -15.62 -11.88 24.06
N PRO A 193 -15.57 -12.73 25.09
CA PRO A 193 -15.36 -12.25 26.47
C PRO A 193 -14.02 -11.55 26.70
N ASP A 194 -13.00 -11.88 25.91
CA ASP A 194 -11.67 -11.31 26.02
C ASP A 194 -11.52 -10.09 25.08
N PRO A 195 -11.38 -8.87 25.62
CA PRO A 195 -11.31 -7.65 24.82
C PRO A 195 -10.03 -7.55 23.98
N MET A 196 -8.93 -8.23 24.37
CA MET A 196 -7.70 -8.26 23.60
C MET A 196 -7.89 -9.12 22.35
N PHE A 197 -8.49 -10.31 22.47
CA PHE A 197 -8.78 -11.15 21.32
C PHE A 197 -9.82 -10.53 20.39
N GLU A 198 -10.83 -9.86 20.94
CA GLU A 198 -11.78 -9.09 20.15
C GLU A 198 -11.09 -7.99 19.34
N LYS A 199 -10.27 -7.17 20.01
CA LYS A 199 -9.48 -6.11 19.35
C LYS A 199 -8.56 -6.67 18.27
N GLN A 200 -7.89 -7.80 18.52
CA GLN A 200 -7.00 -8.41 17.54
C GLN A 200 -7.75 -8.84 16.28
N TRP A 201 -8.96 -9.38 16.41
CA TRP A 201 -9.78 -9.75 15.26
C TRP A 201 -10.15 -8.53 14.41
N TYR A 202 -10.58 -7.43 15.04
CA TYR A 202 -10.89 -6.19 14.32
C TYR A 202 -9.65 -5.59 13.66
N LEU A 203 -8.51 -5.56 14.36
CA LEU A 203 -7.26 -5.08 13.79
C LEU A 203 -6.82 -5.91 12.58
N THR A 204 -6.87 -7.24 12.67
CA THR A 204 -6.47 -8.12 11.56
C THR A 204 -7.34 -7.90 10.33
N ASN A 205 -8.66 -7.80 10.48
CA ASN A 205 -9.54 -7.56 9.32
C ASN A 205 -9.39 -6.13 8.78
N TYR A 206 -9.17 -5.13 9.63
CA TYR A 206 -8.83 -3.77 9.18
C TYR A 206 -7.57 -3.76 8.30
N LEU A 207 -6.49 -4.42 8.74
CA LEU A 207 -5.25 -4.51 7.96
C LEU A 207 -5.47 -5.28 6.66
N PHE A 208 -6.27 -6.34 6.71
CA PHE A 208 -6.60 -7.15 5.53
C PHE A 208 -7.35 -6.34 4.47
N ALA A 209 -8.41 -5.61 4.85
CA ALA A 209 -9.13 -4.70 3.95
C ALA A 209 -8.24 -3.59 3.39
N SER A 210 -7.32 -3.07 4.21
CA SER A 210 -6.45 -1.95 3.84
C SER A 210 -5.38 -2.33 2.83
N CYS A 211 -4.99 -3.61 2.76
CA CYS A 211 -3.86 -4.04 1.92
C CYS A 211 -4.18 -5.21 0.97
N SER A 212 -5.43 -5.67 0.93
CA SER A 212 -5.85 -6.73 0.04
C SER A 212 -7.19 -6.40 -0.60
N ARG A 213 -7.15 -5.98 -1.87
CA ARG A 213 -8.33 -5.63 -2.66
C ARG A 213 -8.37 -6.52 -3.90
N LYS A 214 -9.54 -7.05 -4.22
CA LYS A 214 -9.73 -7.84 -5.43
C LYS A 214 -9.29 -7.05 -6.67
N GLY A 215 -8.57 -7.71 -7.57
CA GLY A 215 -8.03 -7.09 -8.79
C GLY A 215 -6.75 -6.29 -8.59
N GLU A 216 -6.29 -6.10 -7.34
CA GLU A 216 -5.02 -5.48 -7.00
C GLU A 216 -4.06 -6.53 -6.42
N TYR A 217 -2.79 -6.15 -6.24
CA TYR A 217 -1.77 -7.03 -5.65
C TYR A 217 -2.09 -7.40 -4.20
N PRO A 218 -1.79 -8.65 -3.78
CA PRO A 218 -1.95 -9.08 -2.40
C PRO A 218 -0.89 -8.46 -1.49
N MET A 219 -1.14 -8.45 -0.18
CA MET A 219 -0.15 -8.07 0.84
C MET A 219 1.18 -8.84 0.73
N PRO A 220 2.33 -8.16 0.57
CA PRO A 220 3.65 -8.76 0.79
C PRO A 220 3.97 -8.81 2.30
N LEU A 221 5.18 -9.25 2.67
CA LEU A 221 5.57 -9.52 4.06
C LEU A 221 5.28 -8.40 5.08
N GLN A 222 5.33 -7.12 4.68
CA GLN A 222 5.04 -5.97 5.56
C GLN A 222 3.72 -5.26 5.22
N GLY A 223 2.88 -5.87 4.36
CA GLY A 223 1.75 -5.17 3.76
C GLY A 223 2.23 -4.01 2.88
N VAL A 224 1.50 -2.90 2.86
CA VAL A 224 1.90 -1.69 2.10
C VAL A 224 2.67 -0.68 2.95
N TRP A 225 3.10 -1.07 4.15
CA TRP A 225 3.75 -0.19 5.12
C TRP A 225 5.17 -0.64 5.40
N THR A 226 6.13 0.12 4.89
CA THR A 226 7.55 -0.05 5.21
C THR A 226 8.01 1.11 6.08
N ALA A 227 9.02 0.87 6.91
CA ALA A 227 9.63 1.93 7.70
C ALA A 227 10.29 2.97 6.78
N ASP A 228 10.11 4.24 7.10
CA ASP A 228 10.83 5.34 6.46
C ASP A 228 12.16 5.57 7.18
N ASP A 229 13.08 4.61 7.05
CA ASP A 229 14.40 4.65 7.68
C ASP A 229 15.56 4.55 6.65
N GLY A 230 15.24 4.74 5.37
CA GLY A 230 16.19 4.67 4.26
C GLY A 230 16.70 3.27 3.94
N LYS A 231 16.12 2.21 4.52
CA LYS A 231 16.50 0.82 4.25
C LYS A 231 15.50 0.09 3.38
N LEU A 232 15.97 -0.96 2.74
CA LEU A 232 15.12 -1.97 2.14
C LEU A 232 14.33 -2.67 3.26
N PRO A 233 13.04 -2.98 3.02
CA PRO A 233 12.25 -3.72 3.98
C PRO A 233 12.90 -5.07 4.34
N PRO A 234 12.69 -5.59 5.56
CA PRO A 234 13.15 -6.93 5.94
C PRO A 234 12.73 -7.98 4.90
N TRP A 235 13.68 -8.80 4.45
CA TRP A 235 13.50 -9.76 3.34
C TRP A 235 12.96 -9.11 2.04
N LYS A 236 13.33 -7.85 1.79
CA LYS A 236 12.98 -7.08 0.59
C LYS A 236 11.47 -6.88 0.39
N GLY A 237 10.64 -7.12 1.42
CA GLY A 237 9.19 -7.07 1.27
C GLY A 237 8.68 -8.03 0.21
N ASP A 238 9.29 -9.22 0.13
CA ASP A 238 8.94 -10.22 -0.86
C ASP A 238 7.56 -10.87 -0.61
N TYR A 239 7.17 -11.72 -1.56
CA TYR A 239 6.21 -12.78 -1.29
C TYR A 239 6.96 -14.04 -0.87
N HIS A 240 6.78 -14.41 0.39
CA HIS A 240 7.40 -15.58 1.00
C HIS A 240 6.41 -16.74 1.05
N ASN A 241 6.68 -17.80 0.28
CA ASN A 241 5.76 -18.90 0.00
C ASN A 241 6.01 -20.16 0.84
N ASP A 242 6.80 -20.05 1.91
CA ASP A 242 7.08 -21.16 2.84
C ASP A 242 6.20 -21.14 4.10
N LEU A 243 5.45 -20.05 4.35
CA LEU A 243 4.45 -19.89 5.41
C LEU A 243 3.74 -18.53 5.35
N ASN A 244 4.52 -17.45 5.19
CA ASN A 244 4.09 -16.10 5.56
C ASN A 244 2.94 -15.56 4.71
N THR A 245 3.07 -15.68 3.38
CA THR A 245 2.01 -15.21 2.47
C THR A 245 0.73 -16.01 2.73
N HIS A 246 0.81 -17.33 2.86
CA HIS A 246 -0.37 -18.18 3.12
C HIS A 246 -1.08 -17.79 4.41
N LEU A 247 -0.35 -17.62 5.53
CA LEU A 247 -0.96 -17.27 6.82
C LEU A 247 -1.79 -15.99 6.75
N SER A 248 -1.31 -14.99 5.99
CA SER A 248 -2.02 -13.73 5.76
C SER A 248 -3.40 -13.94 5.12
N TYR A 249 -3.58 -15.02 4.35
CA TYR A 249 -4.80 -15.35 3.60
C TYR A 249 -5.56 -16.58 4.13
N THR A 250 -5.26 -17.10 5.32
CA THR A 250 -6.02 -18.26 5.84
C THR A 250 -7.38 -17.89 6.44
N HIS A 251 -7.54 -16.66 6.93
CA HIS A 251 -8.68 -16.28 7.76
C HIS A 251 -9.90 -15.79 6.97
N PHE A 252 -9.72 -15.31 5.74
CA PHE A 252 -10.74 -14.58 4.99
C PHE A 252 -12.03 -15.38 4.73
N TYR A 253 -11.92 -16.71 4.61
CA TYR A 253 -13.05 -17.61 4.51
C TYR A 253 -13.99 -17.44 5.71
N LYS A 254 -13.47 -17.63 6.92
CA LYS A 254 -14.26 -17.60 8.17
C LYS A 254 -14.64 -16.17 8.57
N ALA A 255 -13.85 -15.19 8.16
CA ALA A 255 -14.15 -13.78 8.40
C ALA A 255 -15.18 -13.21 7.40
N ASN A 256 -15.65 -13.99 6.41
CA ASN A 256 -16.62 -13.56 5.39
C ASN A 256 -16.12 -12.40 4.51
N HIS A 257 -14.82 -12.40 4.20
CA HIS A 257 -14.14 -11.39 3.38
C HIS A 257 -13.52 -12.04 2.13
N LEU A 258 -14.34 -12.80 1.39
CA LEU A 258 -13.91 -13.55 0.20
C LEU A 258 -13.28 -12.67 -0.88
N GLU A 259 -13.87 -11.50 -1.14
CA GLU A 259 -13.40 -10.55 -2.14
C GLU A 259 -11.95 -10.11 -1.87
N GLU A 260 -11.64 -9.78 -0.62
CA GLU A 260 -10.28 -9.43 -0.21
C GLU A 260 -9.33 -10.64 -0.35
N GLY A 261 -9.79 -11.85 0.01
CA GLY A 261 -9.01 -13.08 -0.17
C GLY A 261 -8.73 -13.49 -1.62
N GLU A 262 -9.62 -13.16 -2.54
CA GLU A 262 -9.49 -13.47 -3.96
C GLU A 262 -8.31 -12.74 -4.61
N SER A 263 -7.87 -11.60 -4.07
CA SER A 263 -6.65 -10.90 -4.52
C SER A 263 -5.44 -11.84 -4.60
N PHE A 264 -5.26 -12.72 -3.60
CA PHE A 264 -4.17 -13.68 -3.59
C PHE A 264 -4.28 -14.74 -4.68
N LEU A 265 -5.50 -15.27 -4.92
CA LEU A 265 -5.72 -16.28 -5.95
C LEU A 265 -5.61 -15.70 -7.36
N ASP A 266 -6.10 -14.47 -7.56
CA ASP A 266 -5.97 -13.70 -8.79
C ASP A 266 -4.50 -13.45 -9.11
N PHE A 267 -3.73 -13.03 -8.11
CA PHE A 267 -2.29 -12.84 -8.24
C PHE A 267 -1.55 -14.13 -8.62
N LEU A 268 -1.74 -15.21 -7.88
CA LEU A 268 -1.09 -16.49 -8.19
C LEU A 268 -1.46 -17.01 -9.59
N TRP A 269 -2.71 -16.81 -10.00
CA TRP A 269 -3.17 -17.20 -11.33
C TRP A 269 -2.50 -16.37 -12.43
N ALA A 270 -2.34 -15.06 -12.23
CA ALA A 270 -1.65 -14.17 -13.17
C ALA A 270 -0.17 -14.56 -13.34
N GLN A 271 0.48 -15.11 -12.31
CA GLN A 271 1.88 -15.53 -12.35
C GLN A 271 2.12 -16.90 -13.00
N LYS A 272 1.11 -17.53 -13.62
CA LYS A 272 1.22 -18.88 -14.18
C LYS A 272 2.34 -19.02 -15.21
N ASP A 273 2.54 -18.01 -16.06
CA ASP A 273 3.61 -18.07 -17.07
C ASP A 273 5.00 -17.85 -16.48
N ALA A 274 5.15 -16.98 -15.47
CA ALA A 274 6.38 -16.88 -14.69
C ALA A 274 6.71 -18.21 -13.99
N ALA A 275 5.70 -18.87 -13.42
CA ALA A 275 5.83 -20.17 -12.77
C ALA A 275 6.25 -21.29 -13.74
N LYS A 276 5.73 -21.31 -14.97
CA LYS A 276 6.17 -22.25 -16.02
C LYS A 276 7.64 -22.01 -16.37
N GLN A 277 7.99 -20.75 -16.60
CA GLN A 277 9.36 -20.38 -16.96
C GLN A 277 10.36 -20.75 -15.85
N PHE A 278 10.00 -20.53 -14.59
CA PHE A 278 10.86 -20.91 -13.47
C PHE A 278 11.00 -22.44 -13.35
N ALA A 279 9.90 -23.20 -13.46
CA ALA A 279 9.95 -24.66 -13.44
C ALA A 279 10.83 -25.25 -14.56
N GLU A 280 10.72 -24.71 -15.78
CA GLU A 280 11.53 -25.14 -16.92
C GLU A 280 13.00 -24.76 -16.76
N LYS A 281 13.30 -23.51 -16.40
CA LYS A 281 14.67 -23.01 -16.32
C LYS A 281 15.44 -23.56 -15.12
N PHE A 282 14.79 -23.61 -13.95
CA PHE A 282 15.47 -23.96 -12.70
C PHE A 282 15.38 -25.47 -12.40
N TYR A 283 14.18 -26.04 -12.48
CA TYR A 283 13.96 -27.46 -12.16
C TYR A 283 13.99 -28.38 -13.39
N GLN A 284 14.16 -27.85 -14.61
CA GLN A 284 14.21 -28.62 -15.86
C GLN A 284 13.00 -29.55 -16.03
N THR A 285 11.83 -29.11 -15.58
CA THR A 285 10.60 -29.90 -15.60
C THR A 285 9.45 -29.15 -16.26
N LYS A 286 8.45 -29.92 -16.70
CA LYS A 286 7.17 -29.39 -17.16
C LYS A 286 6.29 -29.04 -15.95
N GLY A 287 5.29 -28.20 -16.18
CA GLY A 287 4.34 -27.79 -15.14
C GLY A 287 4.61 -26.36 -14.67
N ILE A 288 4.23 -26.06 -13.43
CA ILE A 288 4.42 -24.75 -12.80
C ILE A 288 5.12 -24.90 -11.46
N CYS A 289 5.99 -23.95 -11.13
CA CYS A 289 6.53 -23.78 -9.81
C CYS A 289 6.88 -22.30 -9.65
N LEU A 290 6.28 -21.62 -8.68
CA LEU A 290 6.73 -20.30 -8.27
C LEU A 290 7.95 -20.45 -7.33
N PRO A 291 8.88 -19.47 -7.33
CA PRO A 291 9.96 -19.43 -6.35
C PRO A 291 9.42 -19.37 -4.92
N GLY A 292 10.16 -19.92 -3.95
CA GLY A 292 9.80 -19.81 -2.53
C GLY A 292 9.83 -18.35 -2.03
N VAL A 293 10.67 -17.53 -2.66
CA VAL A 293 10.89 -16.12 -2.37
C VAL A 293 10.83 -15.36 -3.68
N MET A 294 9.80 -14.55 -3.88
CA MET A 294 9.54 -13.93 -5.18
C MET A 294 9.17 -12.45 -5.14
N THR A 295 9.51 -11.76 -6.22
CA THR A 295 9.04 -10.41 -6.53
C THR A 295 7.54 -10.40 -6.86
N ILE A 296 7.00 -9.19 -7.01
CA ILE A 296 5.62 -8.94 -7.47
C ILE A 296 5.30 -9.51 -8.86
N ASP A 297 6.30 -9.71 -9.72
CA ASP A 297 6.16 -10.32 -11.04
C ASP A 297 6.61 -11.79 -11.09
N GLY A 298 6.65 -12.47 -9.93
CA GLY A 298 6.89 -13.91 -9.84
C GLY A 298 8.33 -14.35 -10.12
N LYS A 299 9.29 -13.42 -10.13
CA LYS A 299 10.72 -13.71 -10.34
C LYS A 299 11.40 -14.08 -9.02
N PRO A 300 12.40 -14.97 -9.02
CA PRO A 300 13.10 -15.38 -7.81
C PRO A 300 13.95 -14.24 -7.22
N LEU A 301 13.80 -13.95 -5.92
CA LEU A 301 14.56 -12.89 -5.24
C LEU A 301 15.89 -13.34 -4.64
N GLY A 302 16.26 -14.62 -4.79
CA GLY A 302 17.44 -15.21 -4.16
C GLY A 302 17.32 -15.24 -2.63
N GLY A 303 18.09 -16.11 -2.01
CA GLY A 303 18.02 -16.37 -0.56
C GLY A 303 18.73 -17.67 -0.25
N TRP A 304 18.80 -18.04 1.03
CA TRP A 304 19.46 -19.29 1.39
C TRP A 304 18.68 -20.47 0.82
N PRO A 305 19.37 -21.41 0.13
CA PRO A 305 18.73 -22.54 -0.53
C PRO A 305 17.76 -23.35 0.36
N MET A 306 18.01 -23.39 1.67
CA MET A 306 17.22 -24.15 2.64
C MET A 306 15.76 -23.69 2.73
N TYR A 307 15.47 -22.39 2.54
CA TYR A 307 14.11 -21.85 2.56
C TYR A 307 13.63 -21.42 1.17
N SER A 308 14.53 -21.03 0.26
CA SER A 308 14.11 -20.43 -1.03
C SER A 308 13.78 -21.46 -2.12
N LEU A 309 14.26 -22.70 -2.01
CA LEU A 309 14.28 -23.67 -3.12
C LEU A 309 13.50 -24.97 -2.90
N SER A 310 12.48 -24.96 -2.03
CA SER A 310 11.61 -26.14 -1.89
C SER A 310 10.50 -26.17 -2.95
N PRO A 311 10.33 -27.27 -3.71
CA PRO A 311 9.21 -27.42 -4.63
C PRO A 311 7.86 -27.60 -3.90
N THR A 312 7.87 -27.87 -2.58
CA THR A 312 6.63 -28.04 -1.80
C THR A 312 5.84 -26.75 -1.64
N HIS A 313 6.47 -25.57 -1.80
CA HIS A 313 5.78 -24.28 -1.77
C HIS A 313 4.65 -24.23 -2.80
N GLN A 314 4.90 -24.74 -4.02
CA GLN A 314 3.89 -24.78 -5.07
C GLN A 314 2.66 -25.62 -4.69
N ILE A 315 2.86 -26.73 -3.94
CA ILE A 315 1.75 -27.58 -3.50
C ILE A 315 0.83 -26.79 -2.54
N TRP A 316 1.41 -25.99 -1.64
CA TRP A 316 0.64 -25.15 -0.73
C TRP A 316 -0.07 -24.00 -1.45
N LEU A 317 0.57 -23.40 -2.45
CA LEU A 317 -0.07 -22.42 -3.32
C LEU A 317 -1.28 -23.03 -4.05
N CYS A 318 -1.14 -24.22 -4.65
CA CYS A 318 -2.26 -24.94 -5.27
C CYS A 318 -3.37 -25.29 -4.27
N GLN A 319 -3.02 -25.63 -3.02
CA GLN A 319 -4.01 -25.89 -1.97
C GLN A 319 -4.91 -24.67 -1.71
N SER A 320 -4.42 -23.45 -1.93
CA SER A 320 -5.24 -22.24 -1.77
C SER A 320 -6.42 -22.21 -2.75
N PHE A 321 -6.24 -22.73 -3.97
CA PHE A 321 -7.30 -22.86 -4.98
C PHE A 321 -8.30 -23.98 -4.60
N ASP A 322 -7.81 -25.13 -4.13
CA ASP A 322 -8.69 -26.22 -3.64
C ASP A 322 -9.55 -25.75 -2.46
N LEU A 323 -8.94 -25.09 -1.47
CA LEU A 323 -9.66 -24.56 -0.32
C LEU A 323 -10.73 -23.55 -0.72
N TYR A 324 -10.44 -22.67 -1.68
CA TYR A 324 -11.43 -21.73 -2.19
C TYR A 324 -12.61 -22.45 -2.84
N TYR A 325 -12.37 -23.38 -3.77
CA TYR A 325 -13.45 -24.17 -4.38
C TYR A 325 -14.27 -24.92 -3.32
N ARG A 326 -13.61 -25.56 -2.36
CA ARG A 326 -14.30 -26.31 -1.30
C ARG A 326 -15.12 -25.42 -0.38
N TYR A 327 -14.71 -24.17 -0.19
CA TYR A 327 -15.44 -23.20 0.63
C TYR A 327 -16.64 -22.62 -0.12
N THR A 328 -16.48 -22.24 -1.39
CA THR A 328 -17.52 -21.53 -2.17
C THR A 328 -18.44 -22.48 -2.94
N GLY A 329 -17.97 -23.68 -3.28
CA GLY A 329 -18.64 -24.61 -4.19
C GLY A 329 -18.64 -24.16 -5.65
N ASP A 330 -17.85 -23.14 -6.02
CA ASP A 330 -17.83 -22.57 -7.38
C ASP A 330 -17.21 -23.54 -8.39
N ARG A 331 -18.08 -24.24 -9.14
CA ARG A 331 -17.67 -25.20 -10.17
C ARG A 331 -17.06 -24.53 -11.40
N THR A 332 -17.34 -23.26 -11.66
CA THR A 332 -16.73 -22.52 -12.76
C THR A 332 -15.30 -22.18 -12.40
N PHE A 333 -15.07 -21.66 -11.19
CA PHE A 333 -13.72 -21.46 -10.65
C PHE A 333 -12.90 -22.75 -10.70
N LEU A 334 -13.46 -23.87 -10.24
CA LEU A 334 -12.76 -25.16 -10.28
C LEU A 334 -12.35 -25.57 -11.71
N ARG A 335 -13.24 -25.39 -12.69
CA ARG A 335 -12.96 -25.83 -14.07
C ARG A 335 -11.95 -24.94 -14.77
N GLU A 336 -12.01 -23.63 -14.53
CA GLU A 336 -11.30 -22.64 -15.33
C GLU A 336 -10.02 -22.14 -14.66
N ARG A 337 -9.93 -22.22 -13.33
CA ARG A 337 -8.89 -21.57 -12.52
C ARG A 337 -8.22 -22.43 -11.46
N ALA A 338 -8.67 -23.65 -11.18
CA ALA A 338 -8.10 -24.52 -10.14
C ALA A 338 -7.67 -25.91 -10.64
#